data_AF-A0A095ZCK1-F1
#
_entry.id   AF-A0A095ZCK1-F1
#
_cell.length_a   1.000
_cell.length_b   1.000
_cell.length_c   1.000
_cell.angle_alpha   90.00
_cell.angle_beta   90.00
_cell.angle_gamma   90.00
#
_symmetry.space_group_name_H-M   'P 1'
#
loop_
_entity.id
_entity.type
_entity.pdbx_description
1 polymer ?
#
loop_
_entity_poly.entity_id
_entity_poly.type
_entity_poly.pdbx_seq_one_letter_code
_entity_poly.pdbx_strand_id
1 'polypeptide(L)' 'MEGKEDKDGFVKACALIRSNLHIDPTAGSDEDFAWWYAQALWLEEIRLKNQADLLARLFLEKKS' A
#
# COMPACT_ATOMS: atom_id res chain seq x y z
N MET A 1 -23.16 13.47 0.54
CA MET A 1 -21.93 13.22 1.33
C MET A 1 -20.74 13.10 0.38
N GLU A 2 -20.63 14.02 -0.58
CA GLU A 2 -19.63 13.96 -1.64
C GLU A 2 -18.45 14.85 -1.20
N GLY A 3 -17.23 14.33 -1.18
CA GLY A 3 -16.02 15.09 -0.81
C GLY A 3 -15.36 14.77 0.55
N LYS A 4 -15.83 13.76 1.32
CA LYS A 4 -15.06 13.19 2.45
C LYS A 4 -14.33 11.91 2.07
N GLU A 5 -14.99 11.02 1.33
CA GLU A 5 -14.42 9.75 0.87
C GLU A 5 -13.27 9.97 -0.13
N ASP A 6 -13.41 10.94 -1.04
CA ASP A 6 -12.35 11.29 -1.99
C ASP A 6 -11.10 11.83 -1.30
N LYS A 7 -11.28 12.59 -0.21
CA LYS A 7 -10.17 13.12 0.60
C LYS A 7 -9.47 12.01 1.39
N ASP A 8 -10.24 11.06 1.93
CA ASP A 8 -9.69 9.91 2.66
C ASP A 8 -8.92 8.98 1.72
N GLY A 9 -9.44 8.70 0.53
CA GLY A 9 -8.76 7.92 -0.50
C GLY A 9 -7.43 8.54 -0.94
N PHE A 10 -7.42 9.85 -1.20
CA PHE A 10 -6.20 10.57 -1.56
C PHE A 10 -5.15 10.56 -0.44
N VAL A 11 -5.55 10.78 0.82
CA VAL A 11 -4.65 10.75 1.98
C VAL A 11 -4.06 9.36 2.18
N LYS A 12 -4.86 8.29 2.03
CA LYS A 12 -4.40 6.89 2.11
C LYS A 12 -3.39 6.56 1.00
N ALA A 13 -3.69 6.94 -0.24
CA ALA A 13 -2.76 6.74 -1.35
C ALA A 13 -1.43 7.48 -1.13
N CYS A 14 -1.50 8.72 -0.65
CA CYS A 14 -0.31 9.50 -0.29
C CYS A 14 0.53 8.83 0.80
N ALA A 15 -0.10 8.29 1.85
CA ALA A 15 0.60 7.57 2.91
C ALA A 15 1.28 6.31 2.37
N LEU A 16 0.59 5.56 1.51
CA LEU A 16 1.10 4.32 0.90
C LEU A 16 2.31 4.57 0.00
N ILE A 17 2.27 5.62 -0.83
CA ILE A 17 3.39 6.05 -1.67
C ILE A 17 4.60 6.41 -0.80
N ARG A 18 4.40 7.24 0.22
CA ARG A 18 5.50 7.66 1.11
C ARG A 18 6.13 6.49 1.87
N SER A 19 5.32 5.53 2.33
CA SER A 19 5.82 4.39 3.09
C SER A 19 6.59 3.39 2.24
N ASN A 20 6.22 3.20 0.97
CA ASN A 20 6.81 2.19 0.10
C ASN A 20 7.90 2.73 -0.84
N LEU A 21 7.73 3.95 -1.35
CA LEU A 21 8.61 4.50 -2.40
C LEU A 21 9.48 5.67 -1.91
N HIS A 22 9.18 6.24 -0.74
CA HIS A 22 9.87 7.42 -0.20
C HIS A 22 9.84 8.65 -1.14
N ILE A 23 8.77 8.77 -1.91
CA ILE A 23 8.51 9.88 -2.84
C ILE A 23 7.46 10.81 -2.24
N ASP A 24 7.55 12.13 -2.53
CA ASP A 24 6.46 13.05 -2.25
C ASP A 24 5.37 12.95 -3.34
N PRO A 25 4.16 12.44 -3.04
CA PRO A 25 3.11 12.20 -4.02
C PRO A 25 2.55 13.47 -4.68
N THR A 26 2.87 14.66 -4.17
CA THR A 26 2.43 15.95 -4.74
C THR A 26 3.46 16.60 -5.67
N ALA A 27 4.62 15.98 -5.87
CA ALA A 27 5.71 16.55 -6.68
C ALA A 27 5.57 16.30 -8.19
N GLY A 28 4.64 15.43 -8.61
CA GLY A 28 4.47 15.01 -10.00
C GLY A 28 3.10 15.37 -10.59
N SER A 29 2.87 14.90 -11.82
CA SER A 29 1.58 14.95 -12.49
C SER A 29 0.60 13.93 -11.92
N ASP A 30 -0.68 14.01 -12.34
CA ASP A 30 -1.68 13.00 -11.99
C ASP A 30 -1.30 11.59 -12.53
N GLU A 31 -0.62 11.53 -13.68
CA GLU A 31 -0.09 10.28 -14.24
C GLU A 31 1.03 9.71 -13.37
N ASP A 32 1.94 10.56 -12.89
CA ASP A 32 2.99 10.16 -11.94
C ASP A 32 2.38 9.65 -10.63
N PHE A 33 1.38 10.34 -10.10
CA PHE A 33 0.65 9.92 -8.91
C PHE A 33 0.02 8.53 -9.10
N ALA A 34 -0.70 8.32 -10.20
CA ALA A 34 -1.33 7.04 -10.51
C ALA A 34 -0.29 5.91 -10.63
N TRP A 35 0.84 6.19 -11.28
CA TRP A 35 1.95 5.25 -11.43
C TRP A 35 2.62 4.90 -10.11
N TRP A 36 2.90 5.89 -9.25
CA TRP A 36 3.46 5.68 -7.92
C TRP A 36 2.49 4.91 -7.02
N TYR A 37 1.20 5.26 -7.07
CA TYR A 37 0.19 4.57 -6.28
C TYR A 37 0.09 3.09 -6.67
N ALA A 38 0.04 2.78 -7.97
CA ALA A 38 -0.01 1.40 -8.46
C ALA A 38 1.20 0.57 -8.00
N GLN A 39 2.41 1.15 -8.08
CA GLN A 39 3.63 0.49 -7.62
C GLN A 39 3.63 0.27 -6.10
N ALA A 40 3.25 1.29 -5.33
CA ALA A 40 3.19 1.20 -3.88
C ALA A 40 2.16 0.15 -3.41
N LEU A 41 1.02 0.06 -4.09
CA LEU A 41 0.00 -0.95 -3.83
C LEU A 41 0.52 -2.37 -4.09
N TRP A 42 1.19 -2.58 -5.23
CA TRP A 42 1.75 -3.89 -5.57
C TRP A 42 2.80 -4.35 -4.54
N LEU A 43 3.68 -3.46 -4.10
CA LEU A 43 4.67 -3.76 -3.06
C LEU A 43 4.01 -4.13 -1.73
N GLU A 44 2.97 -3.39 -1.33
CA GLU A 44 2.25 -3.66 -0.09
C GLU A 44 1.52 -5.01 -0.14
N GLU A 45 0.87 -5.33 -1.26
CA GLU A 45 0.22 -6.62 -1.43
C GLU A 45 1.20 -7.79 -1.31
N ILE A 46 2.39 -7.68 -1.92
CA ILE A 46 3.42 -8.70 -1.81
C ILE A 46 3.92 -8.81 -0.38
N ARG A 47 4.18 -7.67 0.29
CA ARG A 47 4.63 -7.64 1.68
C ARG A 47 3.63 -8.33 2.62
N LEU A 48 2.34 -8.05 2.45
CA LEU A 48 1.28 -8.67 3.24
C LEU A 48 1.14 -10.16 2.97
N LYS A 49 1.22 -10.61 1.71
CA LYS A 49 1.22 -12.05 1.36
C LYS A 49 2.40 -12.77 2.01
N ASN A 50 3.60 -12.22 1.91
CA ASN A 50 4.79 -12.81 2.51
C ASN A 50 4.70 -12.88 4.04
N GLN A 51 4.14 -11.85 4.68
CA GLN A 51 3.91 -11.87 6.13
C GLN A 51 2.87 -12.91 6.53
N ALA A 52 1.77 -13.02 5.79
CA ALA A 52 0.75 -14.04 6.04
C ALA A 52 1.32 -15.45 5.90
N ASP A 53 2.10 -15.71 4.85
CA ASP A 53 2.77 -17.00 4.64
C ASP A 53 3.75 -17.33 5.77
N LEU A 54 4.54 -16.35 6.20
CA LEU A 54 5.47 -16.52 7.33
C LEU A 54 4.72 -16.86 8.62
N LEU A 55 3.65 -16.11 8.92
CA LEU A 55 2.82 -16.35 10.11
C LEU A 55 2.15 -17.72 10.06
N ALA A 56 1.66 -18.14 8.90
CA ALA A 56 1.08 -19.46 8.70
C ALA A 56 2.10 -20.57 9.01
N ARG A 57 3.33 -20.47 8.50
CA ARG A 57 4.39 -21.44 8.80
C ARG A 57 4.75 -21.47 10.28
N LEU A 58 4.90 -20.30 10.91
CA LEU A 58 5.29 -20.22 12.32
C LEU A 58 4.24 -20.77 13.29
N PHE A 59 2.96 -20.55 13.01
CA PHE A 59 1.88 -20.82 13.97
C PHE A 59 0.93 -21.95 13.59
N LEU A 60 0.84 -22.34 12.31
CA LEU A 60 -0.07 -23.39 11.85
C LEU A 60 0.63 -24.72 11.58
N GLU A 61 1.94 -24.75 11.28
CA GLU A 61 2.69 -26.01 11.10
C GLU A 61 2.99 -26.72 12.43
N LYS A 62 2.98 -26.01 13.56
CA LYS A 62 3.30 -26.57 14.89
C LYS A 62 2.13 -27.33 15.55
N LYS A 63 1.07 -27.63 14.80
CA LYS A 63 -0.14 -28.32 15.30
C LYS A 63 -0.20 -29.81 14.91
N SER A 64 0.95 -30.41 14.57
CA SER A 64 1.09 -31.85 14.35
C SER A 64 1.95 -32.51 15.42
#